data_AF-A0A4R1WA97-F1
#
_entry.id   AF-A0A4R1WA97-F1
#
_cell.length_a   1.000
_cell.length_b   1.000
_cell.length_c   1.000
_cell.angle_alpha   90.00
_cell.angle_beta   90.00
_cell.angle_gamma   90.00
#
_symmetry.space_group_name_H-M   'P 1'
#
loop_
_entity.id
_entity.type
_entity.pdbx_description
1 polymer ?
#
loop_
_entity_poly.entity_id
_entity_poly.type
_entity_poly.pdbx_seq_one_letter_code
_entity_poly.pdbx_strand_id
1 'polypeptide(L)'
;MDAAQDHLRNGDLDQAVEIWKELVLKGGVYADSARLDYAEHLFDEYEYDDAYTQLHAVLAPWRIFSKSWLRAVEMVEQHEPEVALHLCMSAIDCITPENVRNPARASRLLHLAATCRRLRWEAGIRLTDTDLLAKIGHFETRQKQLRLLTVIDEPEVVDGQLHFWDRELLESLDRPSGTAIRLERPAAYYLKIERLLRAHDGGRVVVTRLEGADWTRLVQLAYNAKHSDDLQTIVTRNNPGTAVEWPPGRNQPCWCGSGTKYKKCCGANRPPP
;
A
#
# COMPACT_ATOMS: atom_id res chain seq x y z
N MET A 1 7.37 -30.96 20.40
CA MET A 1 7.08 -30.21 19.17
C MET A 1 6.87 -31.16 18.01
N ASP A 2 7.85 -31.98 17.64
CA ASP A 2 7.72 -32.90 16.49
C ASP A 2 6.50 -33.84 16.60
N ALA A 3 6.23 -34.39 17.79
CA ALA A 3 5.03 -35.19 18.02
C ALA A 3 3.72 -34.43 17.72
N ALA A 4 3.59 -33.17 18.15
CA ALA A 4 2.40 -32.36 17.86
C ALA A 4 2.26 -32.10 16.35
N GLN A 5 3.38 -31.84 15.65
CA GLN A 5 3.38 -31.65 14.20
C GLN A 5 2.98 -32.92 13.44
N ASP A 6 3.37 -34.10 13.93
CA ASP A 6 2.96 -35.36 13.34
C ASP A 6 1.46 -35.63 13.55
N HIS A 7 0.90 -35.30 14.72
CA HIS A 7 -0.55 -35.35 14.94
C HIS A 7 -1.32 -34.40 14.01
N LEU A 8 -0.83 -33.17 13.80
CA LEU A 8 -1.40 -32.25 12.81
C LEU A 8 -1.41 -32.83 11.39
N ARG A 9 -0.29 -33.44 10.95
CA ARG A 9 -0.19 -34.07 9.63
C ARG A 9 -1.16 -35.25 9.46
N ASN A 10 -1.49 -35.91 10.56
CA ASN A 10 -2.42 -37.03 10.59
C ASN A 10 -3.89 -36.60 10.80
N GLY A 11 -4.16 -35.30 10.96
CA GLY A 11 -5.49 -34.75 11.19
C GLY A 11 -6.01 -34.93 12.63
N ASP A 12 -5.13 -35.27 13.57
CA ASP A 12 -5.46 -35.51 14.97
C ASP A 12 -5.23 -34.24 15.81
N LEU A 13 -6.12 -33.27 15.63
CA LEU A 13 -5.99 -31.93 16.22
C LEU A 13 -6.04 -31.94 17.75
N ASP A 14 -6.90 -32.78 18.34
CA ASP A 14 -7.07 -32.86 19.80
C ASP A 14 -5.76 -33.27 20.50
N GLN A 15 -5.04 -34.25 19.95
CA GLN A 15 -3.75 -34.68 20.51
C GLN A 15 -2.67 -33.62 20.35
N ALA A 16 -2.66 -32.89 19.23
CA ALA A 16 -1.73 -31.77 19.03
C ALA A 16 -1.95 -30.67 20.10
N VAL A 17 -3.21 -30.33 20.37
CA VAL A 17 -3.60 -29.33 21.39
C VAL A 17 -3.14 -29.74 22.78
N GLU A 18 -3.36 -31.00 23.18
CA GLU A 18 -2.92 -31.47 24.50
C GLU A 18 -1.40 -31.45 24.65
N ILE A 19 -0.66 -31.81 23.61
CA ILE A 19 0.81 -31.70 23.60
C ILE A 19 1.26 -30.25 23.73
N TRP A 20 0.62 -29.30 23.04
CA TRP A 20 0.95 -27.89 23.18
C TRP A 20 0.69 -27.38 24.60
N LYS A 21 -0.49 -27.65 25.17
CA LYS A 21 -0.82 -27.26 26.56
C LYS A 21 0.21 -27.81 27.55
N GLU A 22 0.62 -29.07 27.39
CA GLU A 22 1.63 -29.69 28.25
C GLU A 22 2.99 -29.01 28.12
N LEU A 23 3.44 -28.71 26.90
CA LEU A 23 4.70 -28.00 26.64
C LEU A 23 4.66 -26.57 27.19
N VAL A 24 3.52 -25.89 27.09
CA VAL A 24 3.30 -24.57 27.68
C VAL A 24 3.42 -24.62 29.20
N LEU A 25 2.79 -25.62 29.84
CA LEU A 25 2.81 -25.80 31.29
C LEU A 25 4.22 -26.14 31.82
N LYS A 26 4.92 -27.06 31.15
CA LYS A 26 6.29 -27.48 31.53
C LYS A 26 7.32 -26.36 31.32
N GLY A 27 7.05 -25.43 30.41
CA GLY A 27 8.00 -24.37 30.06
C GLY A 27 9.19 -24.90 29.24
N GLY A 28 10.26 -24.11 29.22
CA GLY A 28 11.51 -24.47 28.51
C GLY A 28 11.55 -24.00 27.05
N VAL A 29 12.49 -24.57 26.28
CA VAL A 29 12.87 -24.08 24.94
C VAL A 29 11.75 -24.19 23.90
N TYR A 30 10.76 -25.05 24.13
CA TYR A 30 9.64 -25.29 23.22
C TYR A 30 8.35 -24.58 23.62
N ALA A 31 8.28 -23.98 24.82
CA ALA A 31 7.06 -23.40 25.32
C ALA A 31 6.56 -22.26 24.42
N ASP A 32 7.45 -21.39 23.93
CA ASP A 32 7.05 -20.29 23.05
C ASP A 32 6.54 -20.81 21.70
N SER A 33 7.18 -21.82 21.12
CA SER A 33 6.69 -22.43 19.89
C SER A 33 5.32 -23.09 20.09
N ALA A 34 5.13 -23.78 21.22
CA ALA A 34 3.84 -24.37 21.56
C ALA A 34 2.76 -23.31 21.79
N ARG A 35 3.08 -22.16 22.41
CA ARG A 35 2.14 -21.03 22.54
C ARG A 35 1.73 -20.47 21.18
N LEU A 36 2.68 -20.31 20.26
CA LEU A 36 2.40 -19.79 18.92
C LEU A 36 1.53 -20.76 18.11
N ASP A 37 1.92 -22.04 18.06
CA ASP A 37 1.16 -23.04 17.30
C ASP A 37 -0.24 -23.25 17.92
N TYR A 38 -0.37 -23.19 19.26
CA TYR A 38 -1.67 -23.24 19.91
C TYR A 38 -2.51 -21.97 19.66
N ALA A 39 -1.92 -20.77 19.70
CA ALA A 39 -2.60 -19.54 19.36
C ALA A 39 -3.13 -19.53 17.92
N GLU A 40 -2.36 -20.09 16.98
CA GLU A 40 -2.76 -20.22 15.57
C GLU A 40 -4.02 -21.08 15.44
N HIS A 41 -4.03 -22.24 16.10
CA HIS A 41 -5.23 -23.07 16.18
C HIS A 41 -6.42 -22.37 16.83
N LEU A 42 -6.22 -21.62 17.93
CA LEU A 42 -7.29 -20.88 18.60
C LEU A 42 -7.88 -19.79 17.70
N PHE A 43 -7.08 -19.12 16.87
CA PHE A 43 -7.60 -18.19 15.86
C PHE A 43 -8.45 -18.90 14.79
N ASP A 44 -8.03 -20.09 14.33
CA ASP A 44 -8.80 -20.90 13.38
C ASP A 44 -10.17 -21.33 13.95
N GLU A 45 -10.24 -21.57 15.25
CA GLU A 45 -11.49 -21.88 15.98
C GLU A 45 -12.26 -20.63 16.45
N TYR A 46 -11.81 -19.42 16.07
CA TYR A 46 -12.41 -18.14 16.47
C TYR A 46 -12.40 -17.87 17.99
N GLU A 47 -11.50 -18.52 18.75
CA GLU A 47 -11.29 -18.33 20.19
C GLU A 47 -10.24 -17.22 20.45
N TYR A 48 -10.57 -15.99 20.04
CA TYR A 48 -9.63 -14.85 20.04
C TYR A 48 -9.04 -14.52 21.41
N ASP A 49 -9.83 -14.50 22.48
CA ASP A 49 -9.35 -14.12 23.82
C ASP A 49 -8.29 -15.09 24.35
N ASP A 50 -8.47 -16.38 24.12
CA ASP A 50 -7.52 -17.42 24.51
C ASP A 50 -6.26 -17.39 23.62
N ALA A 51 -6.44 -17.13 22.32
CA ALA A 51 -5.32 -16.92 21.40
C ALA A 51 -4.43 -15.74 21.86
N TYR A 52 -5.04 -14.60 22.15
CA TYR A 52 -4.33 -13.42 22.66
C TYR A 52 -3.68 -13.66 24.03
N THR A 53 -4.29 -14.48 24.89
CA THR A 53 -3.68 -14.90 26.15
C THR A 53 -2.37 -15.66 25.93
N GLN A 54 -2.32 -16.54 24.94
CA GLN A 54 -1.07 -17.22 24.56
C GLN A 54 -0.03 -16.25 23.99
N LEU A 55 -0.44 -15.33 23.11
CA LEU A 55 0.45 -14.36 22.50
C LEU A 55 1.04 -13.37 23.51
N HIS A 56 0.24 -12.90 24.47
CA HIS A 56 0.68 -11.94 25.49
C HIS A 56 1.89 -12.47 26.29
N ALA A 57 1.92 -13.77 26.60
CA ALA A 57 3.05 -14.39 27.29
C ALA A 57 4.34 -14.39 26.44
N VAL A 58 4.22 -14.48 25.11
CA VAL A 58 5.36 -14.42 24.17
C VAL A 58 5.80 -12.97 23.93
N LEU A 59 4.86 -12.03 23.93
CA LEU A 59 5.05 -10.60 23.66
C LEU A 59 5.69 -9.80 24.80
N ALA A 60 6.16 -10.46 25.86
CA ALA A 60 6.75 -9.80 27.02
C ALA A 60 7.93 -8.86 26.66
N PRO A 61 8.06 -7.67 27.29
CA PRO A 61 9.03 -6.63 26.89
C PRO A 61 10.51 -7.06 26.90
N TRP A 62 10.92 -7.97 27.79
CA TRP A 62 12.31 -8.46 27.81
C TRP A 62 12.64 -9.46 26.70
N ARG A 63 11.63 -9.90 25.92
CA ARG A 63 11.75 -10.86 24.82
C ARG A 63 11.76 -10.22 23.44
N ILE A 64 11.74 -8.89 23.39
CA ILE A 64 11.78 -8.11 22.16
C ILE A 64 12.97 -8.59 21.30
N PHE A 65 12.74 -8.72 20.00
CA PHE A 65 13.65 -9.27 19.00
C PHE A 65 13.90 -10.78 19.05
N SER A 66 13.21 -11.57 19.88
CA SER A 66 13.24 -13.03 19.69
C SER A 66 12.47 -13.44 18.43
N LYS A 67 12.79 -14.61 17.85
CA LYS A 67 12.04 -15.12 16.69
C LYS A 67 10.56 -15.34 17.02
N SER A 68 10.28 -15.86 18.21
CA SER A 68 8.92 -16.10 18.69
C SER A 68 8.13 -14.80 18.88
N TRP A 69 8.79 -13.76 19.41
CA TRP A 69 8.16 -12.44 19.56
C TRP A 69 7.78 -11.84 18.20
N LEU A 70 8.65 -11.94 17.19
CA LEU A 70 8.35 -11.45 15.84
C LEU A 70 7.18 -12.21 15.20
N ARG A 71 7.15 -13.55 15.32
CA ARG A 71 6.02 -14.35 14.83
C ARG A 71 4.71 -14.03 15.57
N ALA A 72 4.76 -13.78 16.88
CA ALA A 72 3.59 -13.33 17.63
C ALA A 72 3.06 -12.00 17.08
N VAL A 73 3.93 -11.03 16.77
CA VAL A 73 3.51 -9.76 16.15
C VAL A 73 2.87 -9.97 14.78
N GLU A 74 3.44 -10.84 13.94
CA GLU A 74 2.84 -11.18 12.63
C GLU A 74 1.45 -11.79 12.78
N MET A 75 1.22 -12.61 13.81
CA MET A 75 -0.11 -13.15 14.13
C MET A 75 -1.07 -12.06 14.61
N VAL A 76 -0.64 -11.20 15.55
CA VAL A 76 -1.45 -10.04 15.98
C VAL A 76 -1.82 -9.19 14.78
N GLU A 77 -0.90 -8.94 13.85
CA GLU A 77 -1.13 -8.10 12.69
C GLU A 77 -2.27 -8.58 11.79
N GLN A 78 -2.41 -9.90 11.61
CA GLN A 78 -3.45 -10.50 10.78
C GLN A 78 -4.87 -10.21 11.31
N HIS A 79 -5.00 -9.97 12.61
CA HIS A 79 -6.28 -9.79 13.29
C HIS A 79 -6.49 -8.34 13.78
N GLU A 80 -5.43 -7.71 14.29
CA GLU A 80 -5.42 -6.36 14.89
C GLU A 80 -4.16 -5.57 14.45
N PRO A 81 -4.14 -5.04 13.21
CA PRO A 81 -2.97 -4.34 12.66
C PRO A 81 -2.56 -3.10 13.44
N GLU A 82 -3.51 -2.41 14.08
CA GLU A 82 -3.23 -1.24 14.93
C GLU A 82 -2.45 -1.62 16.19
N VAL A 83 -2.79 -2.75 16.82
CA VAL A 83 -2.07 -3.28 17.98
C VAL A 83 -0.68 -3.77 17.59
N ALA A 84 -0.55 -4.45 16.45
CA ALA A 84 0.75 -4.84 15.91
C ALA A 84 1.66 -3.64 15.63
N LEU A 85 1.11 -2.54 15.09
CA LEU A 85 1.84 -1.30 14.90
C LEU A 85 2.32 -0.73 16.24
N HIS A 86 1.46 -0.69 17.26
CA HIS A 86 1.83 -0.21 18.60
C HIS A 86 2.95 -1.05 19.23
N LEU A 87 2.88 -2.38 19.10
CA LEU A 87 3.91 -3.31 19.58
C LEU A 87 5.26 -3.06 18.87
N CYS A 88 5.24 -2.91 17.55
CA CYS A 88 6.46 -2.64 16.78
C CYS A 88 7.08 -1.29 17.16
N MET A 89 6.26 -0.25 17.32
CA MET A 89 6.75 1.08 17.74
C MET A 89 7.37 1.03 19.12
N SER A 90 6.70 0.40 20.09
CA SER A 90 7.22 0.23 21.45
C SER A 90 8.54 -0.55 21.46
N ALA A 91 8.67 -1.56 20.59
CA ALA A 91 9.92 -2.31 20.42
C ALA A 91 11.05 -1.46 19.81
N ILE A 92 10.74 -0.57 18.87
CA ILE A 92 11.70 0.35 18.27
C ILE A 92 12.19 1.37 19.30
N ASP A 93 11.31 1.88 20.16
CA ASP A 93 11.68 2.84 21.21
C ASP A 93 12.61 2.23 22.27
N CYS A 94 12.60 0.90 22.41
CA CYS A 94 13.49 0.17 23.32
C CYS A 94 14.88 -0.17 22.72
N ILE A 95 15.18 0.27 21.49
CA ILE A 95 16.45 -0.04 20.82
C ILE A 95 17.62 0.67 21.52
N THR A 96 18.66 -0.10 21.85
CA THR A 96 19.94 0.45 22.34
C THR A 96 21.02 0.40 21.25
N PRO A 97 22.10 1.20 21.35
CA PRO A 97 23.24 1.13 20.43
C PRO A 97 23.88 -0.26 20.35
N GLU A 98 23.79 -1.07 21.41
CA GLU A 98 24.30 -2.44 21.42
C GLU A 98 23.45 -3.37 20.54
N ASN A 99 22.12 -3.18 20.52
CA ASN A 99 21.24 -3.93 19.62
C ASN A 99 21.62 -3.71 18.15
N VAL A 100 22.01 -2.48 17.78
CA VAL A 100 22.39 -2.13 16.41
C VAL A 100 23.73 -2.75 16.00
N ARG A 101 24.67 -2.91 16.93
CA ARG A 101 25.98 -3.54 16.63
C ARG A 101 25.89 -5.04 16.38
N ASN A 102 24.86 -5.72 16.86
CA ASN A 102 24.65 -7.14 16.61
C ASN A 102 23.93 -7.36 15.27
N PRO A 103 24.54 -8.01 14.25
CA PRO A 103 23.94 -8.13 12.92
C PRO A 103 22.59 -8.84 12.90
N ALA A 104 22.41 -9.87 13.74
CA ALA A 104 21.15 -10.61 13.81
C ALA A 104 20.02 -9.75 14.42
N ARG A 105 20.35 -8.91 15.41
CA ARG A 105 19.38 -7.96 15.97
C ARG A 105 19.10 -6.83 14.99
N ALA A 106 20.12 -6.23 14.38
CA ALA A 106 19.97 -5.18 13.37
C ALA A 106 19.04 -5.60 12.23
N SER A 107 19.17 -6.83 11.72
CA SER A 107 18.26 -7.38 10.71
C SER A 107 16.80 -7.41 11.18
N ARG A 108 16.55 -7.81 12.44
CA ARG A 108 15.20 -7.80 13.05
C ARG A 108 14.66 -6.39 13.26
N LEU A 109 15.52 -5.41 13.56
CA LEU A 109 15.13 -3.99 13.65
C LEU A 109 14.63 -3.48 12.30
N LEU A 110 15.34 -3.82 11.21
CA LEU A 110 14.91 -3.46 9.86
C LEU A 110 13.57 -4.11 9.50
N HIS A 111 13.31 -5.35 9.96
CA HIS A 111 12.01 -6.00 9.80
C HIS A 111 10.88 -5.25 10.51
N LEU A 112 11.11 -4.82 11.76
CA LEU A 112 10.12 -4.05 12.52
C LEU A 112 9.87 -2.67 11.93
N ALA A 113 10.92 -1.98 11.48
CA ALA A 113 10.78 -0.71 10.78
C ALA A 113 10.02 -0.88 9.46
N ALA A 114 10.26 -1.97 8.70
CA ALA A 114 9.50 -2.27 7.49
C ALA A 114 8.01 -2.57 7.80
N THR A 115 7.73 -3.23 8.92
CA THR A 115 6.38 -3.53 9.38
C THR A 115 5.64 -2.24 9.80
N CYS A 116 6.27 -1.40 10.64
CA CYS A 116 5.73 -0.09 11.02
C CYS A 116 5.43 0.77 9.79
N ARG A 117 6.38 0.83 8.86
CA ARG A 117 6.26 1.57 7.62
C ARG A 117 5.02 1.15 6.82
N ARG A 118 4.81 -0.15 6.62
CA ARG A 118 3.65 -0.65 5.88
C ARG A 118 2.34 -0.36 6.62
N LEU A 119 2.27 -0.70 7.92
CA LEU A 119 1.04 -0.54 8.71
C LEU A 119 0.63 0.93 8.82
N ARG A 120 1.59 1.84 9.01
CA ARG A 120 1.32 3.29 8.97
C ARG A 120 0.77 3.73 7.63
N TRP A 121 1.36 3.27 6.53
CA TRP A 121 0.86 3.60 5.19
C TRP A 121 -0.57 3.12 4.97
N GLU A 122 -0.87 1.88 5.36
CA GLU A 122 -2.19 1.26 5.28
C GLU A 122 -3.22 2.08 6.08
N ALA A 123 -2.88 2.44 7.32
CA ALA A 123 -3.71 3.22 8.22
C ALA A 123 -3.84 4.72 7.87
N GLY A 124 -3.16 5.21 6.82
CA GLY A 124 -3.15 6.64 6.51
C GLY A 124 -2.46 7.47 7.58
N ILE A 125 -1.41 6.92 8.18
CA ILE A 125 -0.54 7.59 9.14
C ILE A 125 0.74 7.98 8.42
N ARG A 126 1.17 9.24 8.60
CA ARG A 126 2.41 9.73 7.99
C ARG A 126 3.62 8.95 8.49
N LEU A 127 4.47 8.54 7.55
CA LEU A 127 5.74 7.88 7.82
C LEU A 127 6.74 8.84 8.47
N THR A 128 7.51 8.31 9.41
CA THR A 128 8.60 8.98 10.11
C THR A 128 9.95 8.72 9.41
N ASP A 129 11.00 9.42 9.83
CA ASP A 129 12.34 9.17 9.29
C ASP A 129 12.89 7.79 9.71
N THR A 130 12.46 7.26 10.86
CA THR A 130 12.77 5.90 11.30
C THR A 130 12.16 4.85 10.37
N ASP A 131 10.91 5.06 9.93
CA ASP A 131 10.24 4.16 8.96
C ASP A 131 10.96 4.14 7.61
N LEU A 132 11.61 5.26 7.23
CA LEU A 132 12.36 5.40 5.98
C LEU A 132 13.75 4.73 6.01
N LEU A 133 14.22 4.27 7.18
CA LEU A 133 15.44 3.46 7.27
C LEU A 133 15.25 2.05 6.70
N ALA A 134 14.01 1.55 6.73
CA ALA A 134 13.66 0.29 6.10
C ALA A 134 13.45 0.48 4.59
N LYS A 135 13.87 -0.51 3.80
CA LYS A 135 13.54 -0.57 2.38
C LYS A 135 12.05 -0.82 2.21
N ILE A 136 11.47 -0.16 1.21
CA ILE A 136 10.10 -0.42 0.78
C ILE A 136 9.92 -1.90 0.40
N GLY A 137 8.87 -2.53 0.92
CA GLY A 137 8.53 -3.93 0.63
C GLY A 137 7.64 -4.08 -0.61
N HIS A 138 7.48 -5.32 -1.09
CA HIS A 138 6.62 -5.62 -2.26
C HIS A 138 5.15 -5.26 -2.05
N PHE A 139 4.59 -5.54 -0.87
CA PHE A 139 3.19 -5.21 -0.54
C PHE A 139 2.94 -3.70 -0.53
N GLU A 140 3.79 -2.93 0.16
CA GLU A 140 3.71 -1.47 0.19
C GLU A 140 3.89 -0.87 -1.21
N THR A 141 4.84 -1.40 -1.99
CA THR A 141 5.06 -1.01 -3.40
C THR A 141 3.76 -1.16 -4.20
N ARG A 142 3.12 -2.33 -4.12
CA ARG A 142 1.89 -2.62 -4.85
C ARG A 142 0.74 -1.71 -4.39
N GLN A 143 0.59 -1.49 -3.09
CA GLN A 143 -0.45 -0.58 -2.59
C GLN A 143 -0.23 0.87 -3.00
N LYS A 144 1.00 1.38 -2.94
CA LYS A 144 1.36 2.73 -3.42
C LYS A 144 1.03 2.89 -4.90
N GLN A 145 1.36 1.88 -5.71
CA GLN A 145 1.00 1.87 -7.13
C GLN A 145 -0.50 1.88 -7.35
N LEU A 146 -1.27 1.05 -6.62
CA LEU A 146 -2.73 1.03 -6.73
C LEU A 146 -3.35 2.37 -6.31
N ARG A 147 -2.93 2.96 -5.19
CA ARG A 147 -3.41 4.29 -4.76
C ARG A 147 -3.05 5.38 -5.76
N LEU A 148 -1.84 5.32 -6.34
CA LEU A 148 -1.42 6.26 -7.39
C LEU A 148 -2.25 6.10 -8.66
N LEU A 149 -2.60 4.88 -9.07
CA LEU A 149 -3.53 4.63 -10.17
C LEU A 149 -4.89 5.25 -9.88
N THR A 150 -5.43 5.06 -8.68
CA THR A 150 -6.71 5.66 -8.28
C THR A 150 -6.70 7.18 -8.44
N VAL A 151 -5.62 7.86 -8.04
CA VAL A 151 -5.46 9.32 -8.21
C VAL A 151 -5.54 9.76 -9.68
N ILE A 152 -5.03 8.94 -10.61
CA ILE A 152 -4.99 9.28 -12.04
C ILE A 152 -6.30 8.85 -12.75
N ASP A 153 -6.91 7.75 -12.32
CA ASP A 153 -8.16 7.21 -12.86
C ASP A 153 -9.39 8.01 -12.38
N GLU A 154 -9.27 8.68 -11.24
CA GLU A 154 -10.21 9.66 -10.69
C GLU A 154 -9.62 11.08 -10.78
N PRO A 155 -9.48 11.65 -12.00
CA PRO A 155 -8.79 12.93 -12.17
C PRO A 155 -9.60 14.07 -11.53
N GLU A 156 -8.90 15.00 -10.90
CA GLU A 156 -9.46 16.21 -10.30
C GLU A 156 -8.70 17.46 -10.78
N VAL A 157 -9.37 18.62 -10.74
CA VAL A 157 -8.69 19.91 -10.97
C VAL A 157 -8.10 20.36 -9.63
N VAL A 158 -6.78 20.34 -9.50
CA VAL A 158 -6.03 20.75 -8.30
C VAL A 158 -5.12 21.91 -8.67
N ASP A 159 -5.24 23.04 -7.97
CA ASP A 159 -4.47 24.26 -8.23
C ASP A 159 -4.49 24.72 -9.70
N GLY A 160 -5.65 24.58 -10.35
CA GLY A 160 -5.83 24.93 -11.78
C GLY A 160 -5.16 23.97 -12.77
N GLN A 161 -4.69 22.81 -12.30
CA GLN A 161 -4.09 21.76 -13.12
C GLN A 161 -4.93 20.50 -13.09
N LEU A 162 -5.00 19.78 -14.22
CA LEU A 162 -5.63 18.46 -14.31
C LEU A 162 -4.72 17.52 -15.09
N HIS A 163 -4.37 16.40 -14.47
CA HIS A 163 -3.54 15.35 -15.06
C HIS A 163 -4.39 14.14 -15.39
N PHE A 164 -4.16 13.54 -16.55
CA PHE A 164 -4.93 12.38 -17.01
C PHE A 164 -4.11 11.54 -17.98
N TRP A 165 -4.49 10.28 -18.16
CA TRP A 165 -3.81 9.38 -19.11
C TRP A 165 -3.92 9.85 -20.56
N ASP A 166 -2.81 9.81 -21.29
CA ASP A 166 -2.83 10.00 -22.74
C ASP A 166 -3.73 8.96 -23.44
N ARG A 167 -4.41 9.40 -24.50
CA ARG A 167 -5.42 8.59 -25.20
C ARG A 167 -4.80 7.39 -25.89
N GLU A 168 -3.67 7.60 -26.57
CA GLU A 168 -2.99 6.54 -27.31
C GLU A 168 -2.48 5.47 -26.35
N LEU A 169 -1.98 5.88 -25.18
CA LEU A 169 -1.61 4.97 -24.12
C LEU A 169 -2.81 4.11 -23.67
N LEU A 170 -3.94 4.73 -23.35
CA LEU A 170 -5.15 4.00 -22.92
C LEU A 170 -5.66 3.03 -24.00
N GLU A 171 -5.69 3.46 -25.26
CA GLU A 171 -6.10 2.63 -26.39
C GLU A 171 -5.13 1.46 -26.64
N SER A 172 -3.83 1.63 -26.32
CA SER A 172 -2.84 0.55 -26.40
C SER A 172 -3.00 -0.52 -25.30
N LEU A 173 -3.53 -0.12 -24.13
CA LEU A 173 -3.76 -0.96 -22.96
C LEU A 173 -5.09 -1.73 -23.00
N ASP A 174 -6.07 -1.31 -23.80
CA ASP A 174 -7.33 -2.03 -24.05
C ASP A 174 -7.12 -3.32 -24.88
N ARG A 175 -5.87 -3.63 -25.24
CA ARG A 175 -5.47 -4.93 -25.80
C ARG A 175 -5.16 -5.88 -24.64
N PRO A 176 -5.51 -7.18 -24.73
CA PRO A 176 -5.32 -8.14 -23.63
C PRO A 176 -3.82 -8.43 -23.41
N SER A 177 -3.12 -7.53 -22.73
CA SER A 177 -1.70 -7.62 -22.40
C SER A 177 -1.47 -7.43 -20.91
N GLY A 178 -2.22 -8.17 -20.09
CA GLY A 178 -1.86 -8.55 -18.70
C GLY A 178 -1.53 -7.42 -17.71
N THR A 179 -1.71 -6.15 -18.08
CA THR A 179 -1.44 -4.99 -17.23
C THR A 179 -2.72 -4.68 -16.47
N ALA A 180 -2.60 -4.66 -15.14
CA ALA A 180 -3.71 -4.58 -14.20
C ALA A 180 -4.37 -3.17 -14.12
N ILE A 181 -4.31 -2.38 -15.20
CA ILE A 181 -4.99 -1.09 -15.27
C ILE A 181 -6.38 -1.37 -15.83
N ARG A 182 -7.35 -1.60 -14.94
CA ARG A 182 -8.75 -1.86 -15.33
C ARG A 182 -9.43 -0.52 -15.63
N LEU A 183 -9.07 0.05 -16.76
CA LEU A 183 -9.56 1.36 -17.17
C LEU A 183 -11.02 1.24 -17.65
N GLU A 184 -11.83 2.24 -17.32
CA GLU A 184 -13.03 2.51 -18.11
C GLU A 184 -12.65 2.59 -19.59
N ARG A 185 -13.55 2.18 -20.50
CA ARG A 185 -13.30 2.34 -21.94
C ARG A 185 -12.80 3.76 -22.22
N PRO A 186 -11.75 3.97 -23.03
CA PRO A 186 -11.13 5.28 -23.20
C PRO A 186 -12.13 6.43 -23.43
N ALA A 187 -13.18 6.19 -24.23
CA ALA A 187 -14.23 7.17 -24.48
C ALA A 187 -14.99 7.65 -23.20
N ALA A 188 -15.26 6.75 -22.25
CA ALA A 188 -15.93 7.08 -21.00
C ALA A 188 -15.03 7.94 -20.09
N TYR A 189 -13.76 7.54 -19.96
CA TYR A 189 -12.74 8.28 -19.21
C TYR A 189 -12.58 9.72 -19.73
N TYR A 190 -12.47 9.90 -21.05
CA TYR A 190 -12.38 11.24 -21.66
C TYR A 190 -13.66 12.06 -21.51
N LEU A 191 -14.83 11.43 -21.51
CA LEU A 191 -16.10 12.12 -21.26
C LEU A 191 -16.18 12.61 -19.81
N LYS A 192 -15.69 11.81 -18.84
CA LYS A 192 -15.59 12.19 -17.43
C LYS A 192 -14.69 13.42 -17.25
N ILE A 193 -13.50 13.42 -17.83
CA ILE A 193 -12.58 14.58 -17.81
C ILE A 193 -13.24 15.81 -18.42
N GLU A 194 -13.91 15.66 -19.56
CA GLU A 194 -14.59 16.78 -20.20
C GLU A 194 -15.69 17.38 -19.30
N ARG A 195 -16.45 16.54 -18.59
CA ARG A 195 -17.47 17.01 -17.63
C ARG A 195 -16.82 17.80 -16.50
N LEU A 196 -15.72 17.33 -15.94
CA LEU A 196 -14.97 18.02 -14.88
C LEU A 196 -14.48 19.40 -15.37
N LEU A 197 -13.86 19.44 -16.54
CA LEU A 197 -13.34 20.67 -17.15
C LEU A 197 -14.43 21.70 -17.47
N ARG A 198 -15.66 21.26 -17.75
CA ARG A 198 -16.81 22.15 -18.02
C ARG A 198 -17.52 22.60 -16.75
N ALA A 199 -17.54 21.76 -15.72
CA ALA A 199 -18.09 22.11 -14.41
C ALA A 199 -17.18 23.06 -13.63
N HIS A 200 -15.90 23.15 -14.01
CA HIS A 200 -14.96 24.05 -13.37
C HIS A 200 -15.22 25.52 -13.76
N ASP A 201 -15.88 26.25 -12.86
CA ASP A 201 -16.26 27.67 -13.01
C ASP A 201 -15.08 28.64 -12.79
N GLY A 202 -13.86 28.12 -12.53
CA GLY A 202 -12.71 28.83 -11.98
C GLY A 202 -11.71 29.46 -12.96
N GLY A 203 -11.97 29.42 -14.28
CA GLY A 203 -11.07 30.02 -15.29
C GLY A 203 -10.25 29.00 -16.08
N ARG A 204 -9.08 29.43 -16.56
CA ARG A 204 -8.20 28.62 -17.43
C ARG A 204 -7.58 27.47 -16.65
N VAL A 205 -7.82 26.23 -17.09
CA VAL A 205 -7.23 25.01 -16.50
C VAL A 205 -6.08 24.56 -17.39
N VAL A 206 -4.94 24.22 -16.81
CA VAL A 206 -3.85 23.55 -17.53
C VAL A 206 -4.10 22.06 -17.48
N VAL A 207 -4.38 21.46 -18.64
CA VAL A 207 -4.62 20.03 -18.79
C VAL A 207 -3.39 19.35 -19.34
N THR A 208 -2.96 18.29 -18.65
CA THR A 208 -1.66 17.68 -18.84
C THR A 208 -1.82 16.18 -19.04
N ARG A 209 -1.28 15.67 -20.15
CA ARG A 209 -1.37 14.26 -20.51
C ARG A 209 -0.20 13.48 -19.90
N LEU A 210 -0.50 12.35 -19.30
CA LEU A 210 0.48 11.43 -18.74
C LEU A 210 0.81 10.34 -19.76
N GLU A 211 2.08 10.23 -20.11
CA GLU A 211 2.62 9.22 -21.00
C GLU A 211 3.20 8.04 -20.20
N GLY A 212 3.58 6.94 -20.87
CA GLY A 212 4.13 5.76 -20.18
C GLY A 212 5.41 6.05 -19.39
N ALA A 213 6.24 7.01 -19.84
CA ALA A 213 7.43 7.44 -19.12
C ALA A 213 7.08 8.17 -17.80
N ASP A 214 5.96 8.91 -17.76
CA ASP A 214 5.49 9.58 -16.56
C ASP A 214 5.10 8.58 -15.48
N TRP A 215 4.47 7.47 -15.85
CA TRP A 215 4.13 6.40 -14.89
C TRP A 215 5.36 5.91 -14.12
N THR A 216 6.45 5.61 -14.84
CA THR A 216 7.69 5.13 -14.21
C THR A 216 8.24 6.16 -13.22
N ARG A 217 8.22 7.44 -13.60
CA ARG A 217 8.64 8.55 -12.75
C ARG A 217 7.75 8.72 -11.51
N LEU A 218 6.43 8.73 -11.70
CA LEU A 218 5.45 8.90 -10.64
C LEU A 218 5.52 7.76 -9.62
N VAL A 219 5.68 6.51 -10.08
CA VAL A 219 5.90 5.34 -9.22
C VAL A 219 7.15 5.51 -8.37
N GLN A 220 8.26 5.95 -8.97
CA GLN A 220 9.50 6.17 -8.24
C GLN A 220 9.39 7.28 -7.17
N LEU A 221 8.62 8.33 -7.45
CA LEU A 221 8.31 9.38 -6.47
C LEU A 221 7.38 8.86 -5.36
N ALA A 222 6.35 8.07 -5.72
CA ALA A 222 5.40 7.49 -4.78
C ALA A 222 6.06 6.54 -3.76
N TYR A 223 7.15 5.85 -4.12
CA TYR A 223 7.93 5.03 -3.19
C TYR A 223 8.48 5.83 -2.01
N ASN A 224 8.81 7.10 -2.24
CA ASN A 224 9.32 8.01 -1.21
C ASN A 224 8.22 8.85 -0.54
N ALA A 225 6.97 8.74 -0.98
CA ALA A 225 5.85 9.43 -0.35
C ALA A 225 5.69 9.00 1.11
N LYS A 226 5.55 9.97 2.02
CA LYS A 226 5.38 9.72 3.45
C LYS A 226 3.91 9.53 3.83
N HIS A 227 2.99 9.91 2.96
CA HIS A 227 1.54 9.74 3.16
C HIS A 227 0.80 9.55 1.84
N SER A 228 -0.40 8.97 1.85
CA SER A 228 -1.20 8.83 0.63
C SER A 228 -1.63 10.16 0.03
N ASP A 229 -1.84 11.18 0.87
CA ASP A 229 -2.21 12.52 0.39
C ASP A 229 -1.07 13.20 -0.38
N ASP A 230 0.18 12.76 -0.16
CA ASP A 230 1.31 13.24 -0.93
C ASP A 230 1.20 12.81 -2.41
N LEU A 231 0.44 11.75 -2.74
CA LEU A 231 0.32 11.22 -4.10
C LEU A 231 -0.37 12.21 -5.04
N GLN A 232 -1.43 12.88 -4.60
CA GLN A 232 -2.07 13.94 -5.39
C GLN A 232 -1.07 15.05 -5.72
N THR A 233 -0.30 15.48 -4.72
CA THR A 233 0.74 16.50 -4.92
C THR A 233 1.85 16.01 -5.87
N ILE A 234 2.24 14.74 -5.79
CA ILE A 234 3.22 14.13 -6.71
C ILE A 234 2.72 14.16 -8.16
N VAL A 235 1.46 13.81 -8.38
CA VAL A 235 0.83 13.85 -9.72
C VAL A 235 0.71 15.28 -10.21
N THR A 236 0.14 16.18 -9.41
CA THR A 236 -0.07 17.59 -9.80
C THR A 236 1.24 18.32 -10.09
N ARG A 237 2.33 18.01 -9.36
CA ARG A 237 3.66 18.61 -9.62
C ARG A 237 4.40 17.94 -10.78
N ASN A 238 3.89 16.85 -11.33
CA ASN A 238 4.48 16.26 -12.53
C ASN A 238 4.16 17.16 -13.72
N ASN A 239 5.20 17.76 -14.31
CA ASN A 239 5.03 18.65 -15.45
C ASN A 239 5.68 18.01 -16.70
N PRO A 240 5.00 17.04 -17.36
CA PRO A 240 5.43 16.53 -18.64
C PRO A 240 5.32 17.63 -19.70
N GLY A 241 6.08 17.50 -20.78
CA GLY A 241 6.19 18.53 -21.82
C GLY A 241 4.93 18.80 -22.66
N THR A 242 3.79 18.15 -22.36
CA THR A 242 2.56 18.16 -23.16
C THR A 242 1.36 18.75 -22.41
N ALA A 243 1.53 19.94 -21.83
CA ALA A 243 0.46 20.72 -21.21
C ALA A 243 -0.30 21.59 -22.23
N VAL A 244 -1.63 21.67 -22.10
CA VAL A 244 -2.51 22.48 -22.95
C VAL A 244 -3.45 23.29 -22.06
N GLU A 245 -3.76 24.53 -22.46
CA GLU A 245 -4.76 25.34 -21.75
C GLU A 245 -6.19 24.96 -22.18
N TRP A 246 -7.10 24.80 -21.22
CA TRP A 246 -8.51 24.57 -21.43
C TRP A 246 -9.34 25.84 -21.18
N PRO A 247 -10.28 26.19 -22.10
CA PRO A 247 -10.54 25.51 -23.38
C PRO A 247 -9.48 25.86 -24.44
N PRO A 248 -9.05 24.88 -25.27
CA PRO A 248 -8.15 25.17 -26.38
C PRO A 248 -8.81 26.11 -27.38
N GLY A 249 -7.99 26.93 -28.06
CA GLY A 249 -8.47 27.71 -29.19
C GLY A 249 -9.12 26.82 -30.26
N ARG A 250 -10.18 27.32 -30.91
CA ARG A 250 -11.02 26.55 -31.86
C ARG A 250 -10.24 25.78 -32.95
N ASN A 251 -9.10 26.32 -33.40
CA ASN A 251 -8.23 25.71 -34.42
C ASN A 251 -6.96 25.06 -33.84
N GLN A 252 -6.72 25.14 -32.53
CA GLN A 252 -5.60 24.49 -31.85
C GLN A 252 -5.81 22.98 -31.76
N PRO A 253 -4.74 22.19 -31.54
CA PRO A 253 -4.86 20.77 -31.21
C PRO A 253 -5.83 20.55 -30.05
N CYS A 254 -6.62 19.49 -30.13
CA CYS A 254 -7.56 19.14 -29.07
C CYS A 254 -6.80 18.68 -27.82
N TRP A 255 -7.25 19.14 -26.66
CA TRP A 255 -6.71 18.77 -25.35
C TRP A 255 -6.66 17.25 -25.11
N CYS A 256 -7.55 16.49 -25.75
CA CYS A 256 -7.64 15.04 -25.56
C CYS A 256 -6.51 14.24 -26.24
N GLY A 257 -5.55 14.91 -26.88
CA GLY A 257 -4.40 14.27 -27.52
C GLY A 257 -4.66 13.69 -28.91
N SER A 258 -5.87 13.83 -29.47
CA SER A 258 -6.22 13.30 -30.80
C SER A 258 -5.42 13.88 -31.98
N GLY A 259 -4.62 14.93 -31.77
CA GLY A 259 -3.93 15.69 -32.82
C GLY A 259 -4.85 16.50 -33.76
N THR A 260 -6.16 16.27 -33.72
CA THR A 260 -7.14 16.99 -34.55
C THR A 260 -7.49 18.36 -33.96
N LYS A 261 -7.96 19.29 -34.80
CA LYS A 261 -8.41 20.62 -34.35
C LYS A 261 -9.54 20.48 -33.33
N TYR A 262 -9.51 21.26 -32.24
CA TYR A 262 -10.51 21.20 -31.16
C TYR A 262 -11.96 21.23 -31.68
N LYS A 263 -12.29 22.13 -32.62
CA LYS A 263 -13.62 22.23 -33.23
C LYS A 263 -14.11 21.00 -34.01
N LYS A 264 -13.20 20.11 -34.40
CA LYS A 264 -13.48 18.86 -35.12
C LYS A 264 -13.43 17.64 -34.21
N CYS A 265 -13.12 17.83 -32.93
CA CYS A 265 -12.98 16.77 -31.93
C CYS A 265 -13.91 17.05 -30.75
N CYS A 266 -13.39 17.21 -29.52
CA CYS A 266 -14.20 17.47 -28.33
C CYS A 266 -15.01 18.78 -28.39
N GLY A 267 -14.64 19.72 -29.27
CA GLY A 267 -15.42 20.94 -29.54
C GLY A 267 -16.46 20.80 -30.67
N ALA A 268 -16.58 19.64 -31.32
CA ALA A 268 -17.59 19.43 -32.36
C ALA A 268 -18.99 19.32 -31.71
N ASN A 269 -19.98 20.01 -32.29
CA ASN A 269 -21.38 20.06 -31.85
C ASN A 269 -21.67 20.73 -30.50
N ARG A 270 -20.84 21.69 -30.06
CA ARG A 270 -21.14 22.46 -28.84
C ARG A 270 -21.01 23.96 -29.09
N PRO A 271 -21.88 24.80 -28.48
CA PRO A 271 -21.73 26.25 -28.54
C PRO A 271 -20.36 26.64 -27.95
N PRO A 272 -19.73 27.72 -28.47
CA PRO A 272 -18.53 28.26 -27.84
C PRO A 272 -18.84 28.61 -26.37
N PRO A 273 -17.88 28.44 -25.45
CA PRO A 273 -18.01 28.97 -24.09
C PRO A 273 -18.17 30.49 -24.11
#